data_AF-A0A316F750-F1
#
_entry.id   AF-A0A316F750-F1
#
_cell.length_a   1.000
_cell.length_b   1.000
_cell.length_c   1.000
_cell.angle_alpha   90.00
_cell.angle_beta   90.00
_cell.angle_gamma   90.00
#
_symmetry.space_group_name_H-M   'P 1'
#
loop_
_entity.id
_entity.type
_entity.pdbx_description
1 polymer ?
#
loop_
_entity_poly.entity_id
_entity_poly.type
_entity_poly.pdbx_seq_one_letter_code
_entity_poly.pdbx_strand_id
1 'polypeptide(L)'
;MRPGTPLPTVEDMNMLLRTLSVAVALFFVARAVAEPFVIDVTDASTYANDWGGPSLAGVLAVHCGPGVLAAMFLYGSVVRWRDSRKPEAVSSRR
;
A
#
# COMPACT_ATOMS: atom_id res chain seq x y z
N MET A 1 -40.48 -5.18 17.79
CA MET A 1 -39.37 -4.21 17.96
C MET A 1 -38.07 -4.96 17.68
N ARG A 2 -37.37 -4.71 16.57
CA ARG A 2 -36.04 -5.30 16.34
C ARG A 2 -35.02 -4.54 17.20
N PRO A 3 -34.18 -5.22 18.00
CA PRO A 3 -33.08 -4.53 18.66
C PRO A 3 -32.24 -3.82 17.58
N GLY A 4 -31.98 -2.53 17.78
CA GLY A 4 -31.09 -1.77 16.90
C GLY A 4 -29.72 -2.45 16.87
N THR A 5 -29.08 -2.50 15.70
CA THR A 5 -27.71 -3.01 15.60
C THR A 5 -26.81 -2.19 16.54
N PRO A 6 -25.99 -2.84 17.39
CA PRO A 6 -25.03 -2.12 18.22
C PRO A 6 -24.15 -1.20 17.36
N LEU A 7 -23.82 -0.01 17.89
CA LEU A 7 -22.84 0.86 17.24
C LEU A 7 -21.47 0.17 17.21
N PRO A 8 -20.67 0.35 16.14
CA PRO A 8 -19.35 -0.27 16.03
C PRO A 8 -18.44 0.20 17.17
N THR A 9 -17.69 -0.73 17.73
CA THR A 9 -16.72 -0.43 18.80
C THR A 9 -15.44 0.17 18.22
N VAL A 10 -14.58 0.71 19.09
CA VAL A 10 -13.25 1.21 18.68
C VAL A 10 -12.41 0.07 18.07
N GLU A 11 -12.57 -1.15 18.56
CA GLU A 11 -11.88 -2.33 18.03
C GLU A 11 -12.35 -2.66 16.61
N ASP A 12 -13.66 -2.64 16.37
CA ASP A 12 -14.25 -2.82 15.03
C ASP A 12 -13.75 -1.75 14.07
N MET A 13 -13.72 -0.49 14.51
CA MET A 13 -13.23 0.63 13.71
C MET A 13 -11.74 0.50 13.38
N ASN A 14 -10.91 0.09 14.35
CA ASN A 14 -9.49 -0.13 14.13
C ASN A 14 -9.22 -1.28 13.16
N MET A 15 -10.00 -2.37 13.25
CA MET A 15 -9.90 -3.50 12.33
C MET A 15 -10.32 -3.09 10.92
N LEU A 16 -11.41 -2.34 10.80
CA LEU A 16 -11.86 -1.78 9.52
C LEU A 16 -10.79 -0.87 8.89
N LEU A 17 -10.23 0.08 9.66
CA LEU A 17 -9.20 1.00 9.18
C LEU A 17 -7.95 0.25 8.72
N ARG A 18 -7.54 -0.80 9.44
CA ARG A 18 -6.42 -1.66 9.04
C ARG A 18 -6.70 -2.37 7.73
N THR A 19 -7.85 -3.00 7.59
CA THR A 19 -8.24 -3.69 6.35
C THR A 19 -8.29 -2.73 5.17
N LEU A 20 -8.89 -1.55 5.34
CA LEU A 20 -8.95 -0.53 4.30
C LEU A 20 -7.54 -0.02 3.92
N SER A 21 -6.69 0.21 4.91
CA SER A 21 -5.30 0.64 4.66
C SER A 21 -4.52 -0.39 3.85
N VAL A 22 -4.67 -1.67 4.18
CA VAL A 22 -4.04 -2.77 3.42
C VAL A 22 -4.60 -2.85 2.01
N ALA A 23 -5.92 -2.77 1.85
CA ALA A 23 -6.56 -2.81 0.53
C ALA A 23 -6.11 -1.66 -0.37
N VAL A 24 -6.07 -0.43 0.16
CA VAL A 24 -5.57 0.76 -0.56
C VAL A 24 -4.09 0.60 -0.91
N ALA A 25 -3.27 0.13 0.02
CA ALA A 25 -1.85 -0.10 -0.25
C ALA A 25 -1.64 -1.13 -1.37
N LEU A 26 -2.36 -2.26 -1.34
CA LEU A 26 -2.30 -3.28 -2.38
C LEU A 26 -2.75 -2.76 -3.74
N PHE A 27 -3.80 -1.93 -3.77
CA PHE A 27 -4.26 -1.29 -5.00
C PHE A 27 -3.14 -0.44 -5.65
N PHE A 28 -2.46 0.40 -4.87
CA PHE A 28 -1.37 1.22 -5.39
C PHE A 28 -0.17 0.38 -5.86
N VAL A 29 0.16 -0.70 -5.16
CA VAL A 29 1.22 -1.63 -5.59
C VAL A 29 0.86 -2.30 -6.90
N ALA A 30 -0.35 -2.83 -7.02
CA ALA A 30 -0.82 -3.48 -8.25
C ALA A 30 -0.79 -2.51 -9.44
N ARG A 31 -1.24 -1.26 -9.25
CA ARG A 31 -1.15 -0.21 -10.26
C ARG A 31 0.29 0.04 -10.68
N ALA A 32 1.21 0.23 -9.72
CA ALA A 32 2.61 0.48 -10.02
C ALA A 32 3.30 -0.67 -10.77
N VAL A 33 2.86 -1.91 -10.56
CA VAL A 33 3.35 -3.08 -11.31
C VAL A 33 2.74 -3.14 -12.70
N ALA A 34 1.44 -2.80 -12.86
CA ALA A 34 0.75 -2.88 -14.13
C ALA A 34 1.17 -1.75 -15.10
N GLU A 35 1.41 -0.54 -14.60
CA GLU A 35 1.63 0.66 -15.42
C GLU A 35 2.73 0.51 -16.49
N PRO A 36 3.93 -0.05 -16.19
CA PRO A 36 5.00 -0.21 -17.18
C PRO A 36 4.65 -1.16 -18.33
N PHE A 37 3.64 -2.03 -18.16
CA PHE A 37 3.18 -2.95 -19.19
C PHE A 37 2.01 -2.38 -20.01
N VAL A 38 1.34 -1.34 -19.51
CA VAL A 38 0.21 -0.68 -20.17
C VAL A 38 0.67 0.52 -20.99
N ILE A 39 1.73 1.21 -20.56
CA ILE A 39 2.29 2.36 -21.28
C ILE A 39 3.02 1.90 -22.55
N ASP A 40 2.70 2.54 -23.68
CA ASP A 40 3.49 2.41 -24.90
C ASP A 40 4.76 3.27 -24.80
N VAL A 41 5.85 2.65 -24.36
CA VAL A 41 7.16 3.32 -24.19
C VAL A 41 7.82 3.73 -25.51
N THR A 42 7.27 3.34 -26.67
CA THR A 42 7.84 3.62 -27.99
C THR A 42 7.23 4.86 -28.65
N ASP A 43 6.06 5.31 -28.18
CA ASP A 43 5.38 6.48 -28.70
C ASP A 43 4.94 7.43 -27.57
N ALA A 44 5.69 8.51 -27.40
CA ALA A 44 5.43 9.52 -26.39
C ALA A 44 4.11 10.28 -26.59
N SER A 45 3.52 10.27 -27.78
CA SER A 45 2.23 10.92 -28.02
C SER A 45 1.10 10.26 -27.24
N THR A 46 1.24 8.97 -26.91
CA THR A 46 0.25 8.18 -26.17
C THR A 46 0.10 8.59 -24.70
N TYR A 47 1.18 9.10 -24.09
CA TYR A 47 1.21 9.54 -22.68
C TYR A 47 1.59 11.02 -22.51
N ALA A 48 1.62 11.79 -23.61
CA ALA A 48 2.00 13.20 -23.60
C ALA A 48 1.08 14.07 -22.74
N ASN A 49 -0.21 13.73 -22.71
CA ASN A 49 -1.24 14.45 -21.95
C ASN A 49 -1.53 13.82 -20.59
N ASP A 50 -0.84 12.73 -20.24
CA ASP A 50 -0.98 12.09 -18.95
C ASP A 50 -0.27 12.90 -17.85
N TRP A 51 -0.66 12.68 -16.61
CA TRP A 51 -0.02 13.34 -15.48
C TRP A 51 1.42 12.86 -15.32
N GLY A 52 2.37 13.76 -15.56
CA GLY A 52 3.81 13.45 -15.61
C GLY A 52 4.39 13.34 -17.04
N GLY A 53 3.53 13.39 -18.07
CA GLY A 53 3.94 13.55 -19.47
C GLY A 53 4.61 14.91 -19.74
N PRO A 54 5.34 15.08 -20.86
CA PRO A 54 5.56 14.11 -21.94
C PRO A 54 6.76 13.18 -21.70
N SER A 55 7.36 13.20 -20.51
CA SER A 55 8.48 12.34 -20.18
C SER A 55 8.00 11.01 -19.59
N LEU A 56 8.55 9.88 -20.06
CA LEU A 56 8.25 8.57 -19.50
C LEU A 56 8.56 8.51 -17.99
N ALA A 57 9.67 9.12 -17.57
CA ALA A 57 10.06 9.18 -16.17
C ALA A 57 9.04 9.90 -15.28
N GLY A 58 8.45 11.00 -15.77
CA GLY A 58 7.43 11.74 -15.03
C GLY A 58 6.12 10.95 -14.90
N VAL A 59 5.66 10.30 -15.97
CA VAL A 59 4.46 9.43 -15.92
C VAL A 59 4.68 8.27 -14.95
N LEU A 60 5.83 7.59 -15.03
CA LEU A 60 6.18 6.52 -14.09
C LEU A 60 6.30 7.03 -12.65
N ALA A 61 6.84 8.23 -12.42
CA ALA A 61 6.91 8.79 -11.07
C ALA A 61 5.51 9.00 -10.46
N VAL A 62 4.57 9.54 -11.23
CA VAL A 62 3.20 9.80 -10.76
C VAL A 62 2.41 8.51 -10.56
N HIS A 63 2.54 7.56 -11.48
CA HIS A 63 1.72 6.36 -11.49
C HIS A 63 2.32 5.21 -10.65
N CYS A 64 3.64 5.05 -10.65
CA CYS A 64 4.34 4.02 -9.89
C CYS A 64 4.81 4.48 -8.51
N GLY A 65 5.14 5.77 -8.35
CA GLY A 65 5.69 6.32 -7.10
C GLY A 65 4.83 6.03 -5.86
N PRO A 66 3.51 6.30 -5.88
CA PRO A 66 2.63 5.95 -4.76
C PRO A 66 2.64 4.45 -4.42
N GLY A 67 2.74 3.57 -5.42
CA GLY A 67 2.84 2.13 -5.21
C GLY A 67 4.16 1.70 -4.56
N VAL A 68 5.28 2.34 -4.91
CA VAL A 68 6.57 2.10 -4.23
C VAL A 68 6.47 2.49 -2.76
N LEU A 69 5.89 3.66 -2.45
CA LEU A 69 5.68 4.10 -1.07
C LEU A 69 4.76 3.13 -0.30
N ALA A 70 3.68 2.68 -0.93
CA ALA A 70 2.77 1.69 -0.36
C ALA A 70 3.47 0.35 -0.07
N ALA A 71 4.32 -0.13 -0.99
CA ALA A 71 5.12 -1.34 -0.80
C ALA A 71 6.09 -1.19 0.39
N MET A 72 6.78 -0.06 0.50
CA MET A 72 7.67 0.24 1.62
C MET A 72 6.91 0.27 2.95
N PHE A 73 5.71 0.87 2.97
CA PHE A 73 4.86 0.90 4.15
C PHE A 73 4.43 -0.52 4.58
N LEU A 74 3.97 -1.35 3.65
CA LEU A 74 3.58 -2.73 3.94
C LEU A 74 4.78 -3.55 4.43
N TYR A 75 5.92 -3.46 3.75
CA TYR A 75 7.15 -4.12 4.15
C TYR A 75 7.58 -3.70 5.56
N GLY A 76 7.64 -2.39 5.85
CA GLY A 76 7.99 -1.87 7.16
C GLY A 76 7.03 -2.31 8.26
N SER A 77 5.73 -2.39 7.95
CA SER A 77 4.71 -2.90 8.87
C SER A 77 4.96 -4.37 9.23
N VAL A 78 5.30 -5.20 8.23
CA VAL A 78 5.62 -6.63 8.44
C VAL A 78 6.93 -6.79 9.23
N VAL A 79 7.97 -6.03 8.90
CA VAL A 79 9.26 -6.10 9.60
C VAL A 79 9.10 -5.72 11.07
N ARG A 80 8.43 -4.59 11.36
CA ARG A 80 8.17 -4.16 12.75
C ARG A 80 7.38 -5.20 13.53
N TRP A 81 6.36 -5.80 12.92
CA TRP A 81 5.58 -6.86 13.55
C TRP A 81 6.43 -8.09 13.90
N ARG A 82 7.35 -8.49 13.02
CA ARG A 82 8.27 -9.61 13.26
C ARG A 82 9.24 -9.33 14.40
N ASP A 83 9.76 -8.10 14.48
CA ASP A 83 10.69 -7.73 15.55
C ASP A 83 10.01 -7.70 16.92
N SER A 84 8.77 -7.24 17.03
CA SER A 84 7.98 -7.30 18.28
C SER A 84 7.66 -8.73 18.75
N ARG A 85 7.83 -9.72 17.87
CA ARG A 85 7.58 -11.14 18.16
C ARG A 85 8.83 -11.91 18.56
N LYS A 86 10.04 -11.31 18.51
CA LYS A 86 11.28 -11.97 18.96
C LYS A 86 11.16 -12.20 20.48
N PRO A 87 10.97 -13.44 20.95
CA PRO A 87 10.83 -13.71 22.36
C PRO A 87 12.13 -13.36 23.07
N GLU A 88 12.01 -12.92 24.30
CA GLU A 88 13.06 -12.58 25.27
C GLU A 88 13.94 -13.81 25.63
N ALA A 89 14.52 -14.48 24.64
CA ALA A 89 15.29 -15.72 24.75
C ALA A 89 16.65 -15.52 25.45
N VAL A 90 16.91 -14.34 26.04
CA VAL A 90 18.15 -13.95 26.71
C VAL A 90 17.86 -13.37 28.11
N SER A 91 16.78 -13.80 28.77
CA SER A 91 16.52 -13.45 30.17
C SER A 91 16.62 -14.65 31.12
N SER A 92 16.50 -15.89 30.62
CA SER A 92 16.49 -17.11 31.45
C SER A 92 17.84 -17.83 31.61
N ARG A 93 18.98 -17.15 31.39
CA ARG A 93 20.32 -17.76 31.50
C ARG A 93 21.26 -17.01 32.46
N ARG A 94 20.70 -16.47 33.55
CA ARG A 94 21.46 -16.01 34.73
C ARG A 94 20.73 -16.39 36.00
#